data_AF-A0A952U6B6-F1
#
_entry.id   AF-A0A952U6B6-F1
#
_cell.length_a   1.000
_cell.length_b   1.000
_cell.length_c   1.000
_cell.angle_alpha   90.00
_cell.angle_beta   90.00
_cell.angle_gamma   90.00
#
_symmetry.space_group_name_H-M   'P 1'
#
loop_
_entity.id
_entity.type
_entity.pdbx_description
1 polymer ?
#
loop_
_entity_poly.entity_id
_entity_poly.type
_entity_poly.pdbx_seq_one_letter_code
_entity_poly.pdbx_strand_id
1 'polypeptide(L)'
;MLTNELKTSTLQTQFTDVQLAAVFGTVDQLHDLVCDGKLAEVSNLPTQEVVGWLRDILYTVSETIRELEYPAQVGWEDFQVKEEGGMDA
;
A
#
# COMPACT_ATOMS: atom_id res chain seq x y z
N MET A 1 7.34 13.97 22.70
CA MET A 1 6.10 14.43 22.04
C MET A 1 6.35 15.21 20.73
N LEU A 2 7.52 15.82 20.51
CA LEU A 2 7.85 16.58 19.27
C LEU A 2 8.09 15.74 18.00
N THR A 3 8.22 14.41 18.12
CA THR A 3 8.63 13.55 17.00
C THR A 3 7.48 13.14 16.07
N ASN A 4 6.22 13.19 16.52
CA ASN A 4 5.08 12.76 15.71
C ASN A 4 4.53 13.90 14.84
N GLU A 5 4.49 15.13 15.36
CA GLU A 5 4.04 16.30 14.59
C GLU A 5 5.00 16.62 13.43
N LEU A 6 6.32 16.49 13.65
CA LEU A 6 7.34 16.66 12.61
C LEU A 6 7.23 15.61 11.49
N LYS A 7 6.75 14.40 11.84
CA LYS A 7 6.47 13.33 10.86
C LYS A 7 5.24 13.67 10.04
N THR A 8 4.15 14.12 10.68
CA THR A 8 2.92 14.47 9.97
C THR A 8 3.12 15.63 8.99
N SER A 9 3.84 16.68 9.38
CA SER A 9 4.13 17.80 8.46
C SER A 9 4.99 17.37 7.27
N THR A 10 5.91 16.43 7.47
CA THR A 10 6.72 15.85 6.39
C THR A 10 5.86 14.99 5.45
N LEU A 11 4.88 14.25 5.98
CA LEU A 11 3.98 13.45 5.14
C LEU A 11 2.98 14.33 4.38
N GLN A 12 2.55 15.46 4.93
CA GLN A 12 1.69 16.42 4.23
C GLN A 12 2.32 16.96 2.94
N THR A 13 3.65 17.08 2.87
CA THR A 13 4.33 17.50 1.63
C THR A 13 4.55 16.35 0.65
N GLN A 14 4.41 15.10 1.11
CA GLN A 14 4.55 13.90 0.27
C GLN A 14 3.22 13.41 -0.30
N PHE A 15 2.10 13.61 0.41
CA PHE A 15 0.76 13.23 -0.05
C PHE A 15 -0.01 14.41 -0.65
N THR A 16 0.60 15.02 -1.67
CA THR A 16 -0.06 16.04 -2.50
C THR A 16 -0.58 15.42 -3.80
N ASP A 17 -1.51 16.12 -4.46
CA ASP A 17 -2.00 15.78 -5.80
C ASP A 17 -0.86 15.61 -6.81
N VAL A 18 0.12 16.53 -6.80
CA VAL A 18 1.30 16.48 -7.68
C VAL A 18 2.12 15.20 -7.46
N GLN A 19 2.35 14.81 -6.21
CA GLN A 19 3.14 13.61 -5.90
C GLN A 19 2.38 12.32 -6.23
N LEU A 20 1.07 12.26 -5.94
CA LEU A 20 0.24 11.13 -6.30
C LEU A 20 0.14 10.95 -7.83
N ALA A 21 0.01 12.05 -8.58
CA ALA A 21 0.04 12.03 -10.03
C ALA A 21 1.40 11.54 -10.58
N ALA A 22 2.51 11.91 -9.96
CA ALA A 22 3.84 11.44 -10.35
C ALA A 22 4.01 9.92 -10.13
N VAL A 23 3.54 9.40 -8.99
CA VAL A 23 3.53 7.96 -8.72
C VAL A 23 2.68 7.22 -9.75
N PHE A 24 1.45 7.69 -9.99
CA PHE A 24 0.57 7.13 -11.01
C PHE A 24 1.24 7.09 -12.38
N GLY A 25 1.77 8.22 -12.86
CA GLY A 25 2.43 8.30 -14.16
C GLY A 25 3.66 7.39 -14.28
N THR A 26 4.39 7.17 -13.18
CA THR A 26 5.52 6.23 -13.16
C THR A 26 5.05 4.78 -13.33
N VAL A 27 3.98 4.39 -12.63
CA VAL A 27 3.40 3.04 -12.75
C VAL A 27 2.76 2.82 -14.13
N ASP A 28 2.11 3.84 -14.69
CA ASP A 28 1.52 3.82 -16.04
C ASP A 28 2.59 3.63 -17.12
N GLN A 29 3.72 4.34 -17.03
CA GLN A 29 4.86 4.12 -17.93
C GLN A 29 5.47 2.72 -17.78
N LEU A 30 5.58 2.20 -16.56
CA LEU A 30 6.02 0.83 -16.33
C LEU A 30 5.06 -0.18 -17.00
N HIS A 31 3.74 0.07 -16.93
CA HIS A 31 2.74 -0.75 -17.60
C HIS A 31 2.97 -0.78 -19.11
N ASP A 32 3.13 0.37 -19.77
CA ASP A 32 3.38 0.44 -21.22
C ASP A 32 4.63 -0.34 -21.63
N LEU A 33 5.72 -0.19 -20.87
CA LEU A 33 6.98 -0.90 -21.13
C LEU A 33 6.88 -2.41 -20.92
N VAL A 34 6.09 -2.85 -19.93
CA VAL A 34 5.82 -4.28 -19.72
C VAL A 34 4.97 -4.85 -20.85
N CYS A 35 3.96 -4.12 -21.33
CA CYS A 35 3.16 -4.50 -22.51
C CYS A 35 4.03 -4.67 -23.76
N ASP A 36 5.03 -3.80 -23.92
CA ASP A 36 6.01 -3.87 -25.01
C ASP A 36 7.12 -4.93 -24.81
N GLY A 37 7.16 -5.61 -23.66
CA GLY A 37 8.22 -6.58 -23.33
C GLY A 37 9.59 -5.97 -23.01
N LYS A 38 9.63 -4.67 -22.68
CA LYS A 38 10.86 -3.87 -22.48
C LYS A 38 11.28 -3.68 -21.01
N LEU A 39 10.77 -4.50 -20.09
CA LEU A 39 11.09 -4.35 -18.66
C LEU A 39 12.62 -4.35 -18.38
N ALA A 40 13.37 -5.19 -19.09
CA ALA A 40 14.82 -5.31 -18.95
C ALA A 40 15.59 -4.05 -19.41
N GLU A 41 14.97 -3.16 -20.19
CA GLU A 41 15.59 -1.91 -20.64
C GLU A 41 15.54 -0.81 -19.56
N VAL A 42 14.60 -0.91 -18.62
CA VAL A 42 14.31 0.15 -17.63
C VAL A 42 14.47 -0.28 -16.18
N SER A 43 14.63 -1.58 -15.92
CA SER A 43 14.78 -2.12 -14.57
C SER A 43 15.95 -3.10 -14.51
N ASN A 44 16.77 -2.94 -13.47
CA ASN A 44 17.82 -3.91 -13.13
C ASN A 44 17.29 -5.06 -12.25
N LEU A 45 16.00 -5.06 -11.91
CA LEU A 45 15.38 -6.09 -11.09
C LEU A 45 14.88 -7.26 -11.96
N PRO A 46 15.02 -8.52 -11.50
CA PRO A 46 14.32 -9.65 -12.10
C PRO A 46 12.81 -9.42 -12.15
N THR A 47 12.14 -9.92 -13.18
CA THR A 47 10.67 -9.78 -13.34
C THR A 47 9.89 -10.21 -12.09
N GLN A 48 10.32 -11.28 -11.42
CA GLN A 48 9.66 -11.76 -10.21
C GLN A 48 9.74 -10.77 -9.04
N GLU A 49 10.86 -10.06 -8.90
CA GLU A 49 11.01 -9.03 -7.87
C GLU A 49 10.13 -7.81 -8.17
N VAL A 50 10.07 -7.37 -9.44
CA VAL A 50 9.15 -6.30 -9.86
C VAL A 50 7.70 -6.68 -9.55
N VAL A 51 7.30 -7.92 -9.85
CA VAL A 51 5.97 -8.43 -9.52
C VAL A 51 5.72 -8.44 -8.01
N GLY A 52 6.71 -8.84 -7.21
CA GLY A 52 6.63 -8.79 -5.74
C GLY A 52 6.33 -7.39 -5.24
N TRP A 53 7.15 -6.41 -5.65
CA TRP A 53 6.95 -5.01 -5.27
C TRP A 53 5.59 -4.45 -5.69
N LEU A 54 5.13 -4.74 -6.91
CA LEU A 54 3.82 -4.29 -7.37
C LEU A 54 2.66 -4.90 -6.56
N ARG A 55 2.80 -6.16 -6.11
CA ARG A 55 1.79 -6.79 -5.25
C ARG A 55 1.76 -6.16 -3.86
N ASP A 56 2.90 -5.86 -3.27
CA ASP A 56 2.98 -5.22 -1.96
C ASP A 56 2.40 -3.79 -2.00
N ILE A 57 2.69 -3.05 -3.08
CA ILE A 57 2.09 -1.74 -3.33
C ILE A 57 0.57 -1.86 -3.50
N LEU A 58 0.11 -2.79 -4.34
CA LEU A 58 -1.32 -3.02 -4.56
C LEU A 58 -2.05 -3.35 -3.25
N TYR A 59 -1.48 -4.25 -2.44
CA TYR A 59 -2.04 -4.63 -1.15
C TYR A 59 -2.15 -3.41 -0.23
N THR A 60 -1.06 -2.65 -0.07
CA THR A 60 -1.02 -1.48 0.82
C THR A 60 -2.01 -0.41 0.39
N VAL A 61 -2.08 -0.12 -0.92
CA VAL A 61 -3.04 0.85 -1.47
C VAL A 61 -4.47 0.37 -1.28
N SER A 62 -4.75 -0.91 -1.52
CA SER A 62 -6.09 -1.48 -1.36
C SER A 62 -6.56 -1.40 0.10
N GLU A 63 -5.69 -1.76 1.05
CA GLU A 63 -5.99 -1.60 2.48
C GLU A 63 -6.16 -0.13 2.86
N THR A 64 -5.32 0.77 2.37
CA THR A 64 -5.45 2.21 2.65
C THR A 64 -6.78 2.75 2.14
N ILE A 65 -7.20 2.38 0.92
CA ILE A 65 -8.51 2.77 0.37
C ILE A 65 -9.64 2.23 1.24
N ARG A 66 -9.58 0.94 1.60
CA ARG A 66 -10.57 0.30 2.48
C ARG A 66 -10.69 1.05 3.81
N GLU A 67 -9.56 1.43 4.42
CA GLU A 67 -9.55 2.16 5.69
C GLU A 67 -10.09 3.59 5.56
N LEU A 68 -9.85 4.26 4.43
CA LEU A 68 -10.40 5.59 4.13
C LEU A 68 -11.91 5.55 3.87
N GLU A 69 -12.40 4.51 3.19
CA GLU A 69 -13.83 4.32 2.88
C GLU A 69 -14.63 3.81 4.09
N TYR A 70 -14.02 2.99 4.94
CA TYR A 70 -14.66 2.34 6.09
C TYR A 70 -13.93 2.60 7.42
N PRO A 71 -13.79 3.87 7.85
CA PRO A 71 -12.95 4.25 8.99
C PRO A 71 -13.41 3.70 10.35
N ALA A 72 -14.68 3.28 10.49
CA ALA A 72 -15.23 2.73 11.72
C ALA A 72 -14.98 1.22 11.93
N GLN A 73 -14.45 0.51 10.92
CA GLN A 73 -14.11 -0.92 10.99
C GLN A 73 -12.61 -1.18 11.17
N VAL A 74 -11.80 -0.11 11.22
CA VAL A 74 -10.35 -0.17 11.45
C VAL A 74 -10.06 -0.16 12.96
N GLY A 75 -10.86 -0.91 13.72
CA GLY A 75 -10.59 -1.20 15.12
C GLY A 75 -9.66 -2.41 15.19
N TRP A 76 -8.71 -2.39 16.11
CA TRP A 76 -7.83 -3.51 16.48
C TRP A 76 -8.60 -4.70 17.09
N GLU A 77 -9.85 -4.92 16.68
CA GLU A 77 -10.79 -5.88 17.24
C GLU A 77 -10.80 -7.20 16.46
N ASP A 78 -10.26 -7.23 15.23
CA ASP A 78 -10.15 -8.47 14.43
C ASP A 78 -8.97 -9.38 14.87
N PHE A 79 -8.18 -8.96 15.87
CA PHE A 79 -7.19 -9.83 16.54
C PHE A 79 -7.75 -10.57 17.76
N GLN A 80 -9.00 -10.34 18.16
CA GLN A 80 -9.67 -11.19 19.15
C GLN A 80 -10.52 -12.24 18.46
N VAL A 81 -9.87 -13.36 18.10
CA VAL A 81 -10.57 -14.63 17.91
C VAL A 81 -11.36 -14.88 19.19
N LYS A 82 -12.69 -14.79 19.10
CA LYS A 82 -13.60 -15.21 20.15
C LYS A 82 -13.51 -16.71 20.33
N GLU A 83 -13.42 -17.06 21.60
CA GLU A 83 -13.43 -18.37 22.24
C GLU A 83 -14.37 -19.39 21.61
N GLU A 84 -13.98 -20.67 21.59
CA GLU A 84 -14.91 -21.76 21.94
C GLU A 84 -14.17 -22.92 22.61
N GLY A 85 -14.68 -23.36 23.77
CA GLY A 85 -14.46 -24.74 24.24
C GLY A 85 -14.52 -24.97 25.75
N GLY A 86 -15.72 -24.96 26.34
CA GLY A 86 -15.95 -25.77 27.55
C GLY A 86 -16.97 -25.21 28.55
N MET A 87 -18.24 -25.22 28.17
CA MET A 87 -19.35 -25.21 29.13
C MET A 87 -19.69 -26.67 29.51
N ASP A 88 -20.11 -26.84 30.77
CA ASP A 88 -20.76 -28.00 31.42
C ASP A 88 -19.90 -29.11 32.07
N ALA A 89 -19.84 -29.10 33.40
CA ALA A 89 -20.62 -29.99 34.27
C ALA A 89 -20.58 -29.53 35.74
#